data_AF-A0A9E3BZ09-F1
#
_entry.id   AF-A0A9E3BZ09-F1
#
_cell.length_a   1.000
_cell.length_b   1.000
_cell.length_c   1.000
_cell.angle_alpha   90.00
_cell.angle_beta   90.00
_cell.angle_gamma   90.00
#
_symmetry.space_group_name_H-M   'P 1'
#
loop_
_entity.id
_entity.type
_entity.pdbx_description
1 polymer ?
#
loop_
_entity_poly.entity_id
_entity_poly.type
_entity_poly.pdbx_seq_one_letter_code
_entity_poly.pdbx_strand_id
1 'polypeptide(L)'
;MTPFALRLYAEAARQEPRTLARTLLLHSHLAEFLRACAAESLPVIVLKGAVLAETVYPRLGLRDFRDLDVLVRPADAPRARVVLENLGYAADETHWRELLAGHDGQADFAKQTPAGPIVLELHTHLVNNDLFWGEWDVDEDALWRRSLPVLLASAPARVLGPEDQLLHLCLHLAGHYLSAPRSLADIQHVCAAQPIDWPLLSDLARRSGLTRITYTGLWLAACLLDAAIPPTALAALAPRPRRLLERFALARAQDLTARRTQGLRLPLLLLLSDRPLRQPRLLRRLLFPSRRWLRDHYAPPRQTVPLPRLYAAHLRALLRGGRDPHLPG
;
A
#
# COMPACT_ATOMS: atom_id res chain seq x y z
N MET A 1 -9.75 -22.86 -8.05
CA MET A 1 -9.10 -21.73 -8.75
C MET A 1 -10.09 -21.08 -9.70
N THR A 2 -10.45 -19.84 -9.43
CA THR A 2 -11.35 -19.04 -10.28
C THR A 2 -10.69 -18.64 -11.62
N PRO A 3 -11.46 -18.23 -12.65
CA PRO A 3 -10.90 -17.65 -13.87
C PRO A 3 -10.07 -16.38 -13.63
N PHE A 4 -10.36 -15.63 -12.56
CA PHE A 4 -9.58 -14.45 -12.18
C PHE A 4 -8.19 -14.87 -11.69
N ALA A 5 -8.13 -15.84 -10.77
CA ALA A 5 -6.89 -16.39 -10.24
C ALA A 5 -6.01 -16.97 -11.35
N LEU A 6 -6.59 -17.77 -12.26
CA LEU A 6 -5.87 -18.38 -13.37
C LEU A 6 -5.19 -17.32 -14.26
N ARG A 7 -5.90 -16.25 -14.62
CA ARG A 7 -5.31 -15.16 -15.43
C ARG A 7 -4.20 -14.44 -14.68
N LEU A 8 -4.40 -14.13 -13.41
CA LEU A 8 -3.43 -13.41 -12.58
C LEU A 8 -2.12 -14.19 -12.45
N TYR A 9 -2.20 -15.47 -12.04
CA TYR A 9 -1.01 -16.29 -11.83
C TYR A 9 -0.34 -16.70 -13.15
N ALA A 10 -1.10 -16.92 -14.23
CA ALA A 10 -0.52 -17.16 -15.55
C ALA A 10 0.29 -15.94 -16.05
N GLU A 11 -0.19 -14.72 -15.81
CA GLU A 11 0.56 -13.51 -16.14
C GLU A 11 1.82 -13.38 -15.28
N ALA A 12 1.73 -13.60 -13.98
CA ALA A 12 2.89 -13.58 -13.08
C ALA A 12 3.96 -14.61 -13.52
N ALA A 13 3.56 -15.83 -13.86
CA ALA A 13 4.46 -16.87 -14.35
C ALA A 13 5.13 -16.51 -15.69
N ARG A 14 4.40 -15.87 -16.62
CA ARG A 14 4.97 -15.39 -17.89
C ARG A 14 6.05 -14.31 -17.70
N GLN A 15 5.88 -13.45 -16.69
CA GLN A 15 6.79 -12.34 -16.44
C GLN A 15 7.95 -12.70 -15.49
N GLU A 16 7.91 -13.87 -14.88
CA GLU A 16 8.80 -14.27 -13.80
C GLU A 16 10.30 -14.03 -14.06
N PRO A 17 10.88 -14.37 -15.23
CA PRO A 17 12.32 -14.13 -15.45
C PRO A 17 12.70 -12.65 -15.35
N ARG A 18 11.84 -11.75 -15.87
CA ARG A 18 12.06 -10.30 -15.80
C ARG A 18 11.87 -9.79 -14.39
N THR A 19 10.86 -10.30 -13.70
CA THR A 19 10.59 -9.96 -12.30
C THR A 19 11.75 -10.38 -11.41
N LEU A 20 12.27 -11.60 -11.57
CA LEU A 20 13.40 -12.11 -10.80
C LEU A 20 14.63 -11.21 -10.91
N ALA A 21 15.00 -10.82 -12.14
CA ALA A 21 16.14 -9.92 -12.35
C ALA A 21 15.96 -8.58 -11.61
N ARG A 22 14.75 -8.01 -11.65
CA ARG A 22 14.45 -6.77 -10.92
C ARG A 22 14.44 -6.95 -9.41
N THR A 23 13.82 -8.03 -8.92
CA THR A 23 13.75 -8.36 -7.50
C THR A 23 15.16 -8.50 -6.91
N LEU A 24 16.08 -9.18 -7.62
CA LEU A 24 17.47 -9.31 -7.18
C LEU A 24 18.19 -7.95 -7.10
N LEU A 25 17.97 -7.07 -8.08
CA LEU A 25 18.51 -5.71 -8.05
C LEU A 25 17.93 -4.89 -6.88
N LEU A 26 16.61 -4.92 -6.69
CA LEU A 26 15.97 -4.21 -5.58
C LEU A 26 16.44 -4.76 -4.22
N HIS A 27 16.58 -6.08 -4.09
CA HIS A 27 17.11 -6.73 -2.89
C HIS A 27 18.57 -6.38 -2.61
N SER A 28 19.44 -6.22 -3.62
CA SER A 28 20.82 -5.80 -3.38
C SER A 28 20.90 -4.38 -2.82
N HIS A 29 20.06 -3.47 -3.34
CA HIS A 29 19.94 -2.11 -2.81
C HIS A 29 19.32 -2.07 -1.42
N LEU A 30 18.32 -2.91 -1.16
CA LEU A 30 17.74 -3.05 0.16
C LEU A 30 18.75 -3.57 1.17
N ALA A 31 19.56 -4.57 0.81
CA ALA A 31 20.61 -5.11 1.67
C ALA A 31 21.68 -4.05 2.01
N GLU A 32 22.07 -3.22 1.04
CA GLU A 32 22.98 -2.08 1.25
C GLU A 32 22.40 -1.11 2.30
N PHE A 33 21.14 -0.72 2.13
CA PHE A 33 20.44 0.16 3.07
C PHE A 33 20.31 -0.46 4.47
N LEU A 34 19.83 -1.70 4.58
CA LEU A 34 19.62 -2.38 5.86
C LEU A 34 20.92 -2.57 6.65
N ARG A 35 22.04 -2.88 5.97
CA ARG A 35 23.37 -2.98 6.62
C ARG A 35 23.84 -1.63 7.14
N ALA A 36 23.63 -0.56 6.38
CA ALA A 36 23.98 0.79 6.83
C ALA A 36 23.11 1.21 8.03
N CYS A 37 21.81 0.91 8.02
CA CYS A 37 20.94 1.13 9.18
C CYS A 37 21.38 0.32 10.39
N ALA A 38 21.76 -0.94 10.21
CA ALA A 38 22.23 -1.79 11.30
C ALA A 38 23.52 -1.27 11.94
N ALA A 39 24.47 -0.77 11.13
CA ALA A 39 25.70 -0.14 11.62
C ALA A 39 25.41 1.10 12.49
N GLU A 40 24.34 1.83 12.18
CA GLU A 40 23.89 3.01 12.92
C GLU A 40 22.89 2.68 14.05
N SER A 41 22.61 1.40 14.33
CA SER A 41 21.55 0.98 15.27
C SER A 41 20.20 1.65 14.97
N LEU A 42 19.87 1.79 13.69
CA LEU A 42 18.63 2.35 13.19
C LEU A 42 17.63 1.22 12.89
N PRO A 43 16.57 1.04 13.70
CA PRO A 43 15.58 0.00 13.45
C PRO A 43 14.70 0.36 12.25
N VAL A 44 14.51 -0.61 11.34
CA VAL A 44 13.71 -0.46 10.12
C VAL A 44 12.76 -1.63 10.00
N ILE A 45 11.49 -1.36 9.70
CA ILE A 45 10.51 -2.37 9.27
C ILE A 45 10.43 -2.33 7.74
N VAL A 46 10.69 -3.45 7.07
CA VAL A 46 10.48 -3.58 5.62
C VAL A 46 9.04 -3.96 5.34
N LEU A 47 8.44 -3.32 4.34
CA LEU A 47 7.04 -3.49 3.98
C LEU A 47 6.87 -4.10 2.57
N LYS A 48 5.64 -4.58 2.31
CA LYS A 48 5.11 -4.94 0.98
C LYS A 48 6.04 -5.82 0.15
N GLY A 49 6.33 -5.42 -1.10
CA GLY A 49 6.86 -6.29 -2.14
C GLY A 49 8.16 -6.98 -1.76
N ALA A 50 9.12 -6.23 -1.20
CA ALA A 50 10.44 -6.76 -0.88
C ALA A 50 10.40 -7.86 0.19
N VAL A 51 9.62 -7.68 1.25
CA VAL A 51 9.44 -8.71 2.28
C VAL A 51 8.58 -9.87 1.80
N LEU A 52 7.47 -9.58 1.11
CA LEU A 52 6.53 -10.63 0.69
C LEU A 52 7.16 -11.59 -0.33
N ALA A 53 7.95 -11.06 -1.27
CA ALA A 53 8.64 -11.86 -2.27
C ALA A 53 9.52 -12.96 -1.65
N GLU A 54 10.15 -12.68 -0.49
CA GLU A 54 11.07 -13.61 0.18
C GLU A 54 10.36 -14.47 1.24
N THR A 55 9.33 -13.93 1.91
CA THR A 55 8.73 -14.57 3.10
C THR A 55 7.45 -15.37 2.83
N VAL A 56 6.68 -15.05 1.80
CA VAL A 56 5.37 -15.70 1.55
C VAL A 56 5.19 -16.22 0.13
N TYR A 57 5.94 -15.69 -0.84
CA TYR A 57 5.90 -16.19 -2.21
C TYR A 57 6.82 -17.41 -2.37
N PRO A 58 6.39 -18.47 -3.10
CA PRO A 58 7.19 -19.68 -3.24
C PRO A 58 8.45 -19.48 -4.10
N ARG A 59 8.47 -18.43 -4.93
CA ARG A 59 9.62 -18.04 -5.76
C ARG A 59 9.68 -16.52 -5.85
N LEU A 60 10.89 -15.95 -5.71
CA LEU A 60 11.15 -14.51 -5.71
C LEU A 60 10.59 -13.79 -6.95
N GLY A 61 10.69 -14.41 -8.12
CA GLY A 61 10.24 -13.83 -9.39
C GLY A 61 8.72 -13.79 -9.58
N LEU A 62 7.92 -14.35 -8.66
CA LEU A 62 6.46 -14.34 -8.77
C LEU A 62 5.82 -13.07 -8.20
N ARG A 63 6.53 -12.32 -7.35
CA ARG A 63 6.04 -11.04 -6.84
C ARG A 63 6.75 -9.87 -7.50
N ASP A 64 6.04 -9.24 -8.43
CA ASP A 64 6.51 -8.06 -9.16
C ASP A 64 6.31 -6.77 -8.36
N PHE A 65 7.39 -6.10 -7.95
CA PHE A 65 7.38 -4.77 -7.31
C PHE A 65 8.47 -3.88 -7.92
N ARG A 66 8.39 -2.55 -7.71
CA ARG A 66 9.26 -1.57 -8.40
C ARG A 66 9.98 -0.60 -7.47
N ASP A 67 9.63 -0.67 -6.20
CA ASP A 67 9.91 0.27 -5.13
C ASP A 67 10.25 -0.49 -3.85
N LEU A 68 11.07 0.11 -3.01
CA LEU A 68 11.41 -0.41 -1.69
C LEU A 68 10.65 0.36 -0.63
N ASP A 69 9.68 -0.28 0.01
CA ASP A 69 8.92 0.32 1.11
C ASP A 69 9.57 0.01 2.47
N VAL A 70 9.91 1.05 3.22
CA VAL A 70 10.46 0.90 4.57
C VAL A 70 9.78 1.85 5.55
N LEU A 71 9.53 1.37 6.76
CA LEU A 71 8.95 2.14 7.86
C LEU A 71 10.01 2.38 8.93
N VAL A 72 10.16 3.64 9.30
CA VAL A 72 10.97 4.10 10.42
C VAL A 72 10.09 4.83 11.42
N ARG A 73 10.57 4.99 12.67
CA ARG A 73 9.87 5.86 13.61
C ARG A 73 9.99 7.31 13.15
N PRO A 74 8.97 8.18 13.37
CA PRO A 74 9.06 9.59 12.99
C PRO A 74 10.32 10.30 13.51
N ALA A 75 10.73 9.99 14.74
CA ALA A 75 11.95 10.55 15.36
C ALA A 75 13.25 10.10 14.66
N ASP A 76 13.22 8.96 13.97
CA ASP A 76 14.37 8.39 13.28
C ASP A 76 14.45 8.80 11.80
N ALA A 77 13.41 9.44 11.25
CA ALA A 77 13.38 9.84 9.84
C ALA A 77 14.60 10.69 9.40
N PRO A 78 15.06 11.70 10.18
CA PRO A 78 16.27 12.46 9.82
C PRO A 78 17.52 11.59 9.74
N ARG A 79 17.66 10.59 10.62
CA ARG A 79 18.78 9.64 10.61
C ARG A 79 18.71 8.73 9.38
N ALA A 80 17.51 8.24 9.04
CA ALA A 80 17.28 7.44 7.85
C ALA A 80 17.63 8.21 6.56
N ARG A 81 17.28 9.51 6.49
CA ARG A 81 17.65 10.39 5.38
C ARG A 81 19.18 10.47 5.21
N VAL A 82 19.93 10.68 6.29
CA VAL A 82 21.41 10.74 6.23
C VAL A 82 21.98 9.42 5.71
N VAL A 83 21.48 8.28 6.18
CA VAL A 83 21.89 6.96 5.68
C VAL A 83 21.63 6.83 4.18
N LEU A 84 20.43 7.21 3.71
CA LEU A 84 20.06 7.15 2.30
C LEU A 84 20.93 8.06 1.43
N GLU A 85 21.18 9.29 1.87
CA GLU A 85 22.04 10.27 1.17
C GLU A 85 23.48 9.76 1.06
N ASN A 86 24.04 9.18 2.13
CA ASN A 86 25.37 8.57 2.11
C ASN A 86 25.47 7.39 1.15
N LEU A 87 24.36 6.68 0.91
CA LEU A 87 24.27 5.60 -0.07
C LEU A 87 23.99 6.11 -1.50
N GLY A 88 23.91 7.43 -1.70
CA GLY A 88 23.72 8.06 -3.01
C GLY A 88 22.25 8.17 -3.45
N TYR A 89 21.30 8.05 -2.53
CA TYR A 89 19.90 8.38 -2.81
C TYR A 89 19.66 9.88 -2.63
N ALA A 90 18.89 10.47 -3.54
CA ALA A 90 18.41 11.84 -3.43
C ALA A 90 16.94 11.84 -3.00
N ALA A 91 16.60 12.66 -2.00
CA ALA A 91 15.23 12.86 -1.56
C ALA A 91 14.44 13.69 -2.59
N ASP A 92 13.16 13.38 -2.77
CA ASP A 92 12.22 14.38 -3.25
C ASP A 92 11.98 15.42 -2.14
N GLU A 93 12.56 16.62 -2.31
CA GLU A 93 12.49 17.67 -1.29
C GLU A 93 11.07 18.19 -1.02
N THR A 94 10.13 17.98 -1.93
CA THR A 94 8.72 18.29 -1.67
C THR A 94 8.12 17.24 -0.74
N HIS A 95 8.33 15.96 -1.05
CA HIS A 95 7.84 14.86 -0.22
C HIS A 95 8.47 14.90 1.18
N TRP A 96 9.77 15.17 1.27
CA TRP A 96 10.48 15.28 2.53
C TRP A 96 9.90 16.39 3.44
N ARG A 97 9.59 17.56 2.88
CA ARG A 97 9.00 18.66 3.65
C ARG A 97 7.61 18.32 4.18
N GLU A 98 6.80 17.63 3.39
CA GLU A 98 5.47 17.18 3.84
C GLU A 98 5.57 16.11 4.93
N LEU A 99 6.50 15.15 4.78
CA LEU A 99 6.80 14.15 5.82
C LEU A 99 7.12 14.82 7.17
N LEU A 100 8.02 15.81 7.16
CA LEU A 100 8.39 16.56 8.37
C LEU A 100 7.23 17.41 8.93
N ALA A 101 6.32 17.88 8.07
CA ALA A 101 5.11 18.56 8.49
C ALA A 101 4.06 17.62 9.10
N GLY A 102 4.31 16.30 9.12
CA GLY A 102 3.34 15.30 9.55
C GLY A 102 2.20 15.12 8.55
N HIS A 103 2.45 15.44 7.28
CA HIS A 103 1.54 15.21 6.18
C HIS A 103 1.97 13.96 5.40
N ASP A 104 1.01 13.14 5.00
CA ASP A 104 1.13 11.99 4.10
C ASP A 104 1.99 10.81 4.61
N GLY A 105 2.86 11.01 5.61
CA GLY A 105 3.60 9.96 6.29
C GLY A 105 4.63 9.22 5.44
N GLN A 106 4.98 9.74 4.26
CA GLN A 106 6.00 9.15 3.38
C GLN A 106 6.85 10.17 2.60
N ALA A 107 8.09 9.79 2.28
CA ALA A 107 8.97 10.51 1.35
C ALA A 107 9.74 9.58 0.41
N ASP A 108 9.91 10.02 -0.84
CA ASP A 108 10.54 9.23 -1.90
C ASP A 108 12.03 9.57 -1.99
N PHE A 109 12.84 8.53 -2.16
CA PHE A 109 14.28 8.61 -2.36
C PHE A 109 14.66 7.85 -3.62
N ALA A 110 15.43 8.48 -4.51
CA ALA A 110 15.83 7.87 -5.77
C ALA A 110 17.36 7.80 -5.93
N LYS A 111 17.87 6.64 -6.33
CA LYS A 111 19.28 6.43 -6.72
C LYS A 111 19.33 6.05 -8.19
N GLN A 112 20.09 6.80 -8.99
CA GLN A 112 20.27 6.48 -10.41
C GLN A 112 21.26 5.33 -10.57
N THR A 113 20.91 4.33 -11.36
CA THR A 113 21.78 3.20 -11.69
C THR A 113 21.80 2.95 -13.20
N PRO A 114 22.78 2.21 -13.74
CA PRO A 114 22.78 1.82 -15.15
C PRO A 114 21.55 1.04 -15.59
N ALA A 115 20.87 0.34 -14.66
CA ALA A 115 19.64 -0.40 -14.92
C ALA A 115 18.35 0.45 -14.80
N GLY A 116 18.49 1.73 -14.44
CA GLY A 116 17.38 2.65 -14.18
C GLY A 116 17.36 3.17 -12.74
N PRO A 117 16.40 4.04 -12.41
CA PRO A 117 16.25 4.56 -11.05
C PRO A 117 15.76 3.47 -10.10
N ILE A 118 16.38 3.42 -8.92
CA ILE A 118 15.89 2.64 -7.77
C ILE A 118 15.19 3.61 -6.84
N VAL A 119 13.92 3.33 -6.54
CA VAL A 119 13.10 4.15 -5.65
C VAL A 119 12.93 3.44 -4.33
N LEU A 120 13.16 4.16 -3.24
CA LEU A 120 12.89 3.76 -1.87
C LEU A 120 11.89 4.76 -1.27
N GLU A 121 10.76 4.24 -0.81
CA GLU A 121 9.73 5.01 -0.11
C GLU A 121 9.97 4.88 1.39
N LEU A 122 10.35 5.98 2.03
CA LEU A 122 10.54 6.08 3.48
C LEU A 122 9.23 6.50 4.13
N HIS A 123 8.61 5.58 4.85
CA HIS A 123 7.37 5.78 5.60
C HIS A 123 7.68 6.07 7.08
N THR A 124 6.89 6.93 7.70
CA THR A 124 6.87 7.14 9.17
C THR A 124 5.58 6.66 9.81
N HIS A 125 4.57 6.38 9.00
CA HIS A 125 3.27 5.86 9.42
C HIS A 125 2.79 4.79 8.43
N LEU A 126 2.06 3.80 8.93
CA LEU A 126 1.50 2.71 8.11
C LEU A 126 0.41 3.22 7.16
N VAL A 127 -0.34 4.23 7.59
CA VAL A 127 -1.37 4.91 6.79
C VAL A 127 -0.72 6.10 6.12
N ASN A 128 -0.49 6.05 4.81
CA ASN A 128 0.28 7.05 4.07
C ASN A 128 -0.47 7.64 2.86
N ASN A 129 -1.80 7.70 2.93
CA ASN A 129 -2.65 8.17 1.83
C ASN A 129 -3.41 9.44 2.23
N ASP A 130 -3.22 10.55 1.51
CA ASP A 130 -3.88 11.85 1.74
C ASP A 130 -5.39 11.72 1.98
N LEU A 131 -6.07 10.84 1.23
CA LEU A 131 -7.52 10.65 1.33
C LEU A 131 -7.94 10.10 2.70
N PHE A 132 -7.10 9.26 3.31
CA PHE A 132 -7.40 8.53 4.53
C PHE A 132 -6.54 8.94 5.73
N TRP A 133 -5.64 9.91 5.55
CA TRP A 133 -4.76 10.40 6.61
C TRP A 133 -5.54 10.89 7.84
N GLY A 134 -5.30 10.30 9.01
CA GLY A 134 -6.02 10.63 10.24
C GLY A 134 -7.49 10.17 10.27
N GLU A 135 -7.96 9.38 9.30
CA GLU A 135 -9.25 8.70 9.36
C GLU A 135 -9.18 7.45 10.24
N TRP A 136 -8.02 6.80 10.25
CA TRP A 136 -7.73 5.55 10.95
C TRP A 136 -6.77 5.78 12.11
N ASP A 137 -6.86 4.88 13.09
CA ASP A 137 -6.19 5.03 14.39
C ASP A 137 -5.26 3.84 14.63
N VAL A 138 -4.18 3.76 13.85
CA VAL A 138 -3.20 2.69 13.99
C VAL A 138 -2.25 3.06 15.13
N ASP A 139 -2.20 2.20 16.15
CA ASP A 139 -1.21 2.31 17.22
C ASP A 139 0.16 1.85 16.69
N GLU A 140 0.92 2.82 16.16
CA GLU A 140 2.26 2.60 15.60
C GLU A 140 3.20 1.99 16.64
N ASP A 141 3.14 2.41 17.91
CA ASP A 141 4.02 1.87 18.94
C ASP A 141 3.72 0.40 19.23
N ALA A 142 2.44 0.02 19.26
CA ALA A 142 2.06 -1.38 19.40
C ALA A 142 2.44 -2.21 18.17
N LEU A 143 2.31 -1.65 16.97
CA LEU A 143 2.79 -2.26 15.73
C LEU A 143 4.31 -2.50 15.78
N TRP A 144 5.10 -1.50 16.21
CA TRP A 144 6.53 -1.66 16.37
C TRP A 144 6.89 -2.71 17.41
N ARG A 145 6.16 -2.79 18.54
CA ARG A 145 6.37 -3.84 19.56
C ARG A 145 6.09 -5.25 19.03
N ARG A 146 5.08 -5.42 18.16
CA ARG A 146 4.71 -6.71 17.56
C ARG A 146 5.53 -7.09 16.32
N SER A 147 6.27 -6.15 15.73
CA SER A 147 7.12 -6.45 14.58
C SER A 147 8.17 -7.52 14.91
N LEU A 148 8.50 -8.34 13.91
CA LEU A 148 9.35 -9.52 14.05
C LEU A 148 10.73 -9.27 13.43
N PRO A 149 11.84 -9.72 14.04
CA PRO A 149 13.15 -9.68 13.41
C PRO A 149 13.21 -10.68 12.25
N VAL A 150 13.92 -10.32 11.19
CA VAL A 150 14.17 -11.20 10.03
C VAL A 150 15.56 -10.91 9.44
N LEU A 151 16.09 -11.89 8.72
CA LEU A 151 17.16 -11.65 7.75
C LEU A 151 16.52 -11.52 6.37
N LEU A 152 16.54 -10.32 5.79
CA LEU A 152 16.00 -10.05 4.46
C LEU A 152 17.14 -9.65 3.54
N ALA A 153 17.25 -10.30 2.37
CA ALA A 153 18.40 -10.14 1.48
C ALA A 153 19.75 -10.30 2.23
N SER A 154 19.82 -11.23 3.19
CA SER A 154 20.98 -11.46 4.07
C SER A 154 21.42 -10.24 4.90
N ALA A 155 20.49 -9.34 5.25
CA ALA A 155 20.70 -8.22 6.15
C ALA A 155 19.65 -8.20 7.28
N PRO A 156 20.02 -7.78 8.51
CA PRO A 156 19.08 -7.71 9.62
C PRO A 156 18.03 -6.63 9.39
N ALA A 157 16.78 -6.99 9.57
CA ALA A 157 15.63 -6.09 9.45
C ALA A 157 14.52 -6.48 10.43
N ARG A 158 13.46 -5.68 10.44
CA ARG A 158 12.18 -6.04 11.05
C ARG A 158 11.11 -6.14 9.98
N VAL A 159 10.04 -6.88 10.26
CA VAL A 159 8.84 -6.98 9.42
C VAL A 159 7.61 -6.86 10.30
N LEU A 160 6.48 -6.48 9.73
CA LEU A 160 5.22 -6.49 10.44
C LEU A 160 4.88 -7.92 10.92
N GLY A 161 4.25 -8.02 12.09
CA GLY A 161 3.61 -9.28 12.48
C GLY A 161 2.51 -9.67 11.48
N PRO A 162 2.12 -10.95 11.37
CA PRO A 162 1.20 -11.42 10.35
C PRO A 162 -0.13 -10.65 10.31
N GLU A 163 -0.70 -10.33 11.46
CA GLU A 163 -1.97 -9.60 11.57
C GLU A 163 -1.83 -8.14 11.11
N ASP A 164 -0.77 -7.45 11.53
CA ASP A 164 -0.47 -6.08 11.11
C ASP A 164 -0.13 -6.03 9.61
N GLN A 165 0.57 -7.04 9.09
CA GLN A 165 0.87 -7.19 7.66
C GLN A 165 -0.42 -7.35 6.85
N LEU A 166 -1.33 -8.23 7.28
CA LEU A 166 -2.60 -8.46 6.60
C LEU A 166 -3.51 -7.24 6.63
N LEU A 167 -3.54 -6.53 7.76
CA LEU A 167 -4.25 -5.26 7.92
C LEU A 167 -3.70 -4.20 6.95
N HIS A 168 -2.37 -4.06 6.87
CA HIS A 168 -1.69 -3.15 5.95
C HIS A 168 -1.98 -3.49 4.48
N LEU A 169 -2.00 -4.77 4.11
CA LEU A 169 -2.31 -5.16 2.73
C LEU A 169 -3.75 -4.86 2.33
N CYS A 170 -4.70 -5.06 3.26
CA CYS A 170 -6.09 -4.65 3.03
C CYS A 170 -6.20 -3.13 2.86
N LEU A 171 -5.43 -2.38 3.65
CA LEU A 171 -5.34 -0.92 3.54
C LEU A 171 -4.83 -0.47 2.17
N HIS A 172 -3.71 -1.06 1.75
CA HIS A 172 -3.05 -0.75 0.50
C HIS A 172 -3.97 -1.07 -0.71
N LEU A 173 -4.67 -2.21 -0.66
CA LEU A 173 -5.69 -2.57 -1.65
C LEU A 173 -6.83 -1.53 -1.71
N ALA A 174 -7.31 -1.05 -0.56
CA ALA A 174 -8.31 0.01 -0.49
C ALA A 174 -7.80 1.35 -1.05
N GLY A 175 -6.53 1.67 -0.81
CA GLY A 175 -5.83 2.82 -1.41
C GLY A 175 -5.84 2.80 -2.95
N HIS A 176 -5.80 1.60 -3.55
CA HIS A 176 -5.96 1.40 -4.99
C HIS A 176 -7.41 1.18 -5.43
N TYR A 177 -8.40 1.56 -4.61
CA TYR A 177 -9.82 1.41 -4.89
C TYR A 177 -10.20 -0.03 -5.26
N LEU A 178 -9.55 -1.00 -4.61
CA LEU A 178 -9.71 -2.44 -4.82
C LEU A 178 -9.30 -2.95 -6.21
N SER A 179 -8.64 -2.11 -7.02
CA SER A 179 -8.20 -2.41 -8.39
C SER A 179 -6.71 -2.72 -8.46
N ALA A 180 -6.22 -3.53 -7.53
CA ALA A 180 -4.84 -3.98 -7.46
C ALA A 180 -4.78 -5.50 -7.30
N PRO A 181 -4.81 -6.28 -8.41
CA PRO A 181 -4.79 -7.74 -8.36
C PRO A 181 -3.56 -8.31 -7.63
N ARG A 182 -2.41 -7.64 -7.76
CA ARG A 182 -1.18 -8.01 -7.04
C ARG A 182 -1.37 -7.94 -5.53
N SER A 183 -1.98 -6.87 -5.02
CA SER A 183 -2.28 -6.73 -3.59
C SER A 183 -3.29 -7.77 -3.09
N LEU A 184 -4.21 -8.22 -3.94
CA LEU A 184 -5.08 -9.36 -3.60
C LEU A 184 -4.30 -10.68 -3.51
N ALA A 185 -3.35 -10.91 -4.42
CA ALA A 185 -2.47 -12.07 -4.35
C ALA A 185 -1.62 -12.04 -3.08
N ASP A 186 -1.10 -10.87 -2.68
CA ASP A 186 -0.36 -10.72 -1.41
C ASP A 186 -1.17 -11.19 -0.21
N ILE A 187 -2.44 -10.76 -0.11
CA ILE A 187 -3.37 -11.19 0.95
C ILE A 187 -3.52 -12.72 0.95
N GLN A 188 -3.73 -13.32 -0.23
CA GLN A 188 -3.87 -14.77 -0.36
C GLN A 188 -2.59 -15.51 0.07
N HIS A 189 -1.41 -15.02 -0.34
CA HIS A 189 -0.13 -15.63 0.01
C HIS A 189 0.19 -15.51 1.51
N VAL A 190 -0.09 -14.37 2.13
CA VAL A 190 0.08 -14.20 3.59
C VAL A 190 -0.82 -15.18 4.35
N CYS A 191 -2.11 -15.28 3.98
CA CYS A 191 -3.04 -16.23 4.61
C CYS A 191 -2.61 -17.70 4.46
N ALA A 192 -1.88 -18.03 3.39
CA ALA A 192 -1.42 -19.39 3.13
C ALA A 192 -0.08 -19.73 3.81
N ALA A 193 0.81 -18.73 3.95
CA ALA A 193 2.18 -18.94 4.41
C ALA A 193 2.38 -18.69 5.92
N GLN A 194 1.52 -17.88 6.55
CA GLN A 194 1.72 -17.44 7.93
C GLN A 194 0.57 -17.89 8.85
N PRO A 195 0.86 -18.20 10.12
CA PRO A 195 -0.18 -18.43 11.11
C PRO A 195 -0.83 -17.09 11.48
N ILE A 196 -2.13 -16.95 11.25
CA ILE A 196 -2.89 -15.74 11.57
C ILE A 196 -3.75 -15.96 12.82
N ASP A 197 -3.58 -15.13 13.83
CA ASP A 197 -4.52 -14.97 14.94
C ASP A 197 -5.71 -14.11 14.49
N TRP A 198 -6.76 -14.77 13.99
CA TRP A 198 -7.96 -14.11 13.48
C TRP A 198 -8.71 -13.27 14.53
N PRO A 199 -8.86 -13.71 15.81
CA PRO A 199 -9.33 -12.85 16.89
C PRO A 199 -8.53 -11.56 17.05
N LEU A 200 -7.20 -11.64 17.07
CA LEU A 200 -6.31 -10.49 17.19
C LEU A 200 -6.46 -9.55 15.99
N LEU A 201 -6.40 -10.07 14.76
CA LEU A 201 -6.63 -9.27 13.54
C LEU A 201 -7.96 -8.51 13.61
N SER A 202 -9.01 -9.19 14.07
CA SER A 202 -10.34 -8.60 14.17
C SER A 202 -10.38 -7.48 15.22
N ASP A 203 -9.66 -7.65 16.33
CA ASP A 203 -9.54 -6.61 17.37
C ASP A 203 -8.75 -5.40 16.86
N LEU A 204 -7.61 -5.63 16.21
CA LEU A 204 -6.80 -4.58 15.58
C LEU A 204 -7.61 -3.80 14.55
N ALA A 205 -8.33 -4.48 13.67
CA ALA A 205 -9.18 -3.84 12.66
C ALA A 205 -10.26 -2.95 13.30
N ARG A 206 -10.90 -3.40 14.38
CA ARG A 206 -11.92 -2.62 15.10
C ARG A 206 -11.33 -1.38 15.77
N ARG A 207 -10.23 -1.53 16.52
CA ARG A 207 -9.56 -0.42 17.21
C ARG A 207 -9.10 0.66 16.23
N SER A 208 -8.55 0.24 15.10
CA SER A 208 -8.04 1.14 14.08
C SER A 208 -9.12 1.76 13.18
N GLY A 209 -10.38 1.32 13.29
CA GLY A 209 -11.47 1.76 12.40
C GLY A 209 -11.30 1.28 10.96
N LEU A 210 -10.74 0.07 10.79
CA LEU A 210 -10.41 -0.58 9.52
C LEU A 210 -11.26 -1.82 9.24
N THR A 211 -12.30 -2.09 10.04
CA THR A 211 -13.13 -3.29 9.99
C THR A 211 -13.65 -3.58 8.58
N ARG A 212 -14.24 -2.57 7.93
CA ARG A 212 -14.83 -2.72 6.58
C ARG A 212 -13.78 -2.93 5.50
N ILE A 213 -12.62 -2.31 5.65
CA ILE A 213 -11.48 -2.46 4.72
C ILE A 213 -10.89 -3.86 4.83
N THR A 214 -10.61 -4.30 6.06
CA THR A 214 -10.11 -5.64 6.34
C THR A 214 -11.09 -6.70 5.86
N TYR A 215 -12.38 -6.56 6.19
CA TYR A 215 -13.43 -7.42 5.66
C TYR A 215 -13.38 -7.52 4.14
N THR A 216 -13.32 -6.37 3.46
CA THR A 216 -13.42 -6.33 2.00
C THR A 216 -12.21 -6.97 1.33
N GLY A 217 -10.99 -6.70 1.84
CA GLY A 217 -9.77 -7.32 1.32
C GLY A 217 -9.76 -8.84 1.49
N LEU A 218 -10.10 -9.32 2.70
CA LEU A 218 -10.21 -10.73 3.00
C LEU A 218 -11.31 -11.42 2.19
N TRP A 219 -12.48 -10.81 2.09
CA TRP A 219 -13.60 -11.35 1.32
C TRP A 219 -13.27 -11.44 -0.17
N LEU A 220 -12.63 -10.42 -0.75
CA LEU A 220 -12.19 -10.44 -2.14
C LEU A 220 -11.13 -11.52 -2.39
N ALA A 221 -10.15 -11.67 -1.49
CA ALA A 221 -9.15 -12.73 -1.60
C ALA A 221 -9.79 -14.13 -1.51
N ALA A 222 -10.73 -14.33 -0.60
CA ALA A 222 -11.49 -15.58 -0.49
C ALA A 222 -12.31 -15.85 -1.77
N CYS A 223 -13.03 -14.86 -2.30
CA CYS A 223 -13.96 -15.08 -3.41
C CYS A 223 -13.31 -15.09 -4.80
N LEU A 224 -12.20 -14.37 -5.00
CA LEU A 224 -11.50 -14.29 -6.28
C LEU A 224 -10.29 -15.22 -6.36
N LEU A 225 -9.62 -15.51 -5.24
CA LEU A 225 -8.37 -16.26 -5.22
C LEU A 225 -8.44 -17.54 -4.38
N ASP A 226 -9.62 -17.91 -3.88
CA ASP A 226 -9.81 -19.10 -3.04
C ASP A 226 -8.91 -19.08 -1.78
N ALA A 227 -8.63 -17.89 -1.22
CA ALA A 227 -7.79 -17.75 -0.03
C ALA A 227 -8.40 -18.48 1.18
N ALA A 228 -7.57 -19.23 1.92
CA ALA A 228 -7.97 -19.99 3.09
C ALA A 228 -8.23 -19.09 4.30
N ILE A 229 -9.41 -18.47 4.34
CA ILE A 229 -9.83 -17.56 5.41
C ILE A 229 -11.01 -18.19 6.14
N PRO A 230 -10.95 -18.40 7.47
CA PRO A 230 -12.04 -18.99 8.22
C PRO A 230 -13.35 -18.19 8.08
N PRO A 231 -14.50 -18.85 7.85
CA PRO A 231 -15.80 -18.17 7.78
C PRO A 231 -16.11 -17.36 9.05
N THR A 232 -15.63 -17.82 10.21
CA THR A 232 -15.76 -17.12 11.49
C THR A 232 -15.00 -15.80 11.51
N ALA A 233 -13.81 -15.72 10.90
CA ALA A 233 -13.02 -14.50 10.79
C ALA A 233 -13.72 -13.45 9.92
N LEU A 234 -14.25 -13.86 8.75
CA LEU A 234 -15.05 -12.98 7.90
C LEU A 234 -16.34 -12.52 8.59
N ALA A 235 -17.02 -13.41 9.31
CA ALA A 235 -18.22 -13.08 10.05
C ALA A 235 -17.97 -12.04 11.16
N ALA A 236 -16.83 -12.13 11.85
CA ALA A 236 -16.43 -11.19 12.91
C ALA A 236 -16.18 -9.75 12.40
N LEU A 237 -15.92 -9.58 11.10
CA LEU A 237 -15.67 -8.30 10.44
C LEU A 237 -16.83 -7.85 9.53
N ALA A 238 -17.89 -8.66 9.42
CA ALA A 238 -18.93 -8.48 8.42
C ALA A 238 -19.68 -7.13 8.59
N PRO A 239 -19.67 -6.25 7.57
CA PRO A 239 -20.20 -4.91 7.71
C PRO A 239 -21.68 -4.82 7.35
N ARG A 240 -22.30 -3.68 7.66
CA ARG A 240 -23.67 -3.35 7.19
C ARG A 240 -23.63 -2.04 6.38
N PRO A 241 -24.19 -1.98 5.16
CA PRO A 241 -24.82 -3.07 4.40
C PRO A 241 -23.80 -3.97 3.65
N ARG A 242 -23.70 -5.24 4.04
CA ARG A 242 -22.77 -6.25 3.49
C ARG A 242 -22.88 -6.42 1.98
N ARG A 243 -24.07 -6.80 1.49
CA ARG A 243 -24.31 -7.15 0.07
C ARG A 243 -24.00 -6.00 -0.89
N LEU A 244 -24.28 -4.77 -0.46
CA LEU A 244 -24.02 -3.59 -1.27
C LEU A 244 -22.50 -3.35 -1.41
N LEU A 245 -21.75 -3.45 -0.31
CA LEU A 245 -20.30 -3.34 -0.32
C LEU A 245 -19.68 -4.44 -1.17
N GLU A 246 -20.06 -5.70 -0.97
CA GLU A 246 -19.57 -6.85 -1.74
C GLU A 246 -19.78 -6.66 -3.25
N ARG A 247 -20.97 -6.19 -3.66
CA ARG A 247 -21.28 -5.91 -5.07
C ARG A 247 -20.35 -4.85 -5.67
N PHE A 248 -20.14 -3.74 -4.97
CA PHE A 248 -19.29 -2.65 -5.45
C PHE A 248 -17.81 -3.06 -5.46
N ALA A 249 -17.37 -3.75 -4.42
CA ALA A 249 -16.02 -4.26 -4.28
C ALA A 249 -15.66 -5.25 -5.40
N LEU A 250 -16.55 -6.24 -5.65
CA LEU A 250 -16.33 -7.23 -6.69
C LEU A 250 -16.27 -6.61 -8.08
N ALA A 251 -17.21 -5.70 -8.39
CA ALA A 251 -17.22 -4.99 -9.67
C ALA A 251 -15.90 -4.22 -9.89
N ARG A 252 -15.39 -3.56 -8.85
CA ARG A 252 -14.11 -2.83 -8.90
C ARG A 252 -12.91 -3.76 -9.07
N ALA A 253 -12.84 -4.85 -8.30
CA ALA A 253 -11.71 -5.78 -8.32
C ALA A 253 -11.57 -6.53 -9.66
N GLN A 254 -12.69 -6.80 -10.34
CA GLN A 254 -12.68 -7.48 -11.64
C GLN A 254 -12.39 -6.53 -12.82
N ASP A 255 -12.62 -5.22 -12.67
CA ASP A 255 -12.29 -4.23 -13.69
C ASP A 255 -10.82 -3.80 -13.60
N LEU A 256 -9.95 -4.64 -14.17
CA LEU A 256 -8.50 -4.45 -14.20
C LEU A 256 -8.04 -3.12 -14.81
N THR A 257 -8.86 -2.52 -15.66
CA THR A 257 -8.57 -1.21 -16.29
C THR A 257 -9.14 -0.04 -15.49
N ALA A 258 -9.98 -0.33 -14.50
CA ALA A 258 -10.83 0.58 -13.76
C ALA A 258 -11.73 1.49 -14.61
N ARG A 259 -11.77 1.34 -15.94
CA ARG A 259 -12.46 2.27 -16.86
C ARG A 259 -13.98 2.16 -16.76
N ARG A 260 -14.50 0.96 -16.55
CA ARG A 260 -15.95 0.70 -16.53
C ARG A 260 -16.59 1.05 -15.19
N THR A 261 -15.78 1.10 -14.13
CA THR A 261 -16.25 1.19 -12.75
C THR A 261 -15.83 2.45 -12.02
N GLN A 262 -15.39 3.48 -12.77
CA GLN A 262 -14.95 4.74 -12.19
C GLN A 262 -16.03 5.45 -11.36
N GLY A 263 -17.29 5.41 -11.81
CA GLY A 263 -18.41 5.97 -11.05
C GLY A 263 -18.67 5.29 -9.71
N LEU A 264 -18.10 4.11 -9.47
CA LEU A 264 -18.26 3.37 -8.21
C LEU A 264 -17.29 3.81 -7.12
N ARG A 265 -16.36 4.73 -7.39
CA ARG A 265 -15.29 5.07 -6.44
C ARG A 265 -15.77 5.80 -5.21
N LEU A 266 -16.47 6.91 -5.39
CA LEU A 266 -17.02 7.65 -4.27
C LEU A 266 -17.96 6.79 -3.41
N PRO A 267 -18.96 6.09 -3.98
CA PRO A 267 -19.81 5.23 -3.16
C PRO A 267 -19.00 4.09 -2.52
N LEU A 268 -17.97 3.54 -3.17
CA LEU A 268 -17.10 2.55 -2.55
C LEU A 268 -16.31 3.12 -1.37
N LEU A 269 -15.70 4.30 -1.50
CA LEU A 269 -14.97 4.97 -0.42
C LEU A 269 -15.86 5.18 0.81
N LEU A 270 -17.09 5.66 0.60
CA LEU A 270 -18.07 5.84 1.66
C LEU A 270 -18.48 4.49 2.29
N LEU A 271 -18.62 3.45 1.48
CA LEU A 271 -18.92 2.09 1.92
C LEU A 271 -17.72 1.39 2.59
N LEU A 272 -16.49 1.86 2.41
CA LEU A 272 -15.29 1.32 3.08
C LEU A 272 -15.00 2.03 4.41
N SER A 273 -15.57 3.21 4.64
CA SER A 273 -15.37 3.96 5.89
C SER A 273 -16.17 3.36 7.05
N ASP A 274 -15.48 3.03 8.15
CA ASP A 274 -16.10 2.62 9.42
C ASP A 274 -16.78 3.80 10.15
N ARG A 275 -16.40 5.04 9.83
CA ARG A 275 -16.73 6.24 10.61
C ARG A 275 -17.55 7.23 9.76
N PRO A 276 -18.90 7.08 9.70
CA PRO A 276 -19.73 7.95 8.87
C PRO A 276 -19.59 9.44 9.21
N LEU A 277 -19.35 9.77 10.49
CA LEU A 277 -19.14 11.15 10.94
C LEU A 277 -17.88 11.82 10.36
N ARG A 278 -16.92 11.03 9.85
CA ARG A 278 -15.71 11.56 9.19
C ARG A 278 -15.83 11.61 7.66
N GLN A 279 -16.91 11.08 7.10
CA GLN A 279 -17.18 11.15 5.67
C GLN A 279 -17.20 12.57 5.10
N PRO A 280 -17.67 13.63 5.80
CA PRO A 280 -17.53 15.00 5.30
C PRO A 280 -16.07 15.43 5.08
N ARG A 281 -15.14 14.95 5.91
CA ARG A 281 -13.70 15.21 5.74
C ARG A 281 -13.15 14.47 4.53
N LEU A 282 -13.53 13.20 4.36
CA LEU A 282 -13.19 12.40 3.18
C LEU A 282 -13.72 13.04 1.90
N LEU A 283 -14.99 13.48 1.89
CA LEU A 283 -15.60 14.19 0.77
C LEU A 283 -14.89 15.51 0.49
N ARG A 284 -14.55 16.28 1.53
CA ARG A 284 -13.79 17.52 1.38
C ARG A 284 -12.42 17.25 0.76
N ARG A 285 -11.69 16.22 1.18
CA ARG A 285 -10.38 15.88 0.61
C ARG A 285 -10.48 15.31 -0.80
N LEU A 286 -11.56 14.60 -1.11
CA LEU A 286 -11.81 14.12 -2.45
C LEU A 286 -12.16 15.26 -3.41
N LEU A 287 -12.96 16.25 -2.99
CA LEU A 287 -13.32 17.40 -3.83
C LEU A 287 -12.20 18.45 -3.87
N PHE A 288 -11.47 18.56 -2.76
CA PHE A 288 -10.40 19.52 -2.58
C PHE A 288 -9.11 18.84 -2.08
N PRO A 289 -8.46 18.04 -2.95
CA PRO A 289 -7.21 17.38 -2.59
C PRO A 289 -6.08 18.39 -2.38
N SER A 290 -4.98 17.91 -1.79
CA SER A 290 -3.81 18.73 -1.48
C SER A 290 -3.17 19.29 -2.76
N ARG A 291 -2.45 20.41 -2.64
CA ARG A 291 -1.73 21.03 -3.77
C ARG A 291 -0.66 20.10 -4.35
N ARG A 292 0.01 19.34 -3.48
CA ARG A 292 0.97 18.29 -3.83
C ARG A 292 0.28 17.22 -4.67
N TRP A 293 -0.77 16.61 -4.12
CA TRP A 293 -1.51 15.57 -4.81
C TRP A 293 -1.96 16.02 -6.20
N LEU A 294 -2.50 17.23 -6.35
CA LEU A 294 -2.87 17.77 -7.67
C LEU A 294 -1.70 17.93 -8.64
N ARG A 295 -0.50 18.26 -8.16
CA ARG A 295 0.68 18.39 -9.00
C ARG A 295 1.17 17.01 -9.45
N ASP A 296 1.30 16.07 -8.52
CA ASP A 296 1.80 14.72 -8.80
C ASP A 296 0.92 13.99 -9.83
N HIS A 297 -0.36 14.34 -9.86
CA HIS A 297 -1.39 13.65 -10.63
C HIS A 297 -1.84 14.37 -11.91
N TYR A 298 -1.73 15.71 -11.98
CA TYR A 298 -2.20 16.49 -13.14
C TYR A 298 -1.18 17.48 -13.70
N ALA A 299 -0.08 17.79 -13.01
CA ALA A 299 0.93 18.68 -13.55
C ALA A 299 1.88 17.91 -14.49
N PRO A 300 2.14 18.40 -15.70
CA PRO A 300 3.18 17.83 -16.55
C PRO A 300 4.56 17.99 -15.88
N PRO A 301 5.49 17.04 -16.10
CA PRO A 301 6.85 17.18 -15.62
C PRO A 301 7.47 18.51 -16.09
N ARG A 302 8.08 19.26 -15.16
CA ARG A 302 8.80 20.53 -15.42
C ARG A 302 7.93 21.70 -15.90
N GLN A 303 6.62 21.68 -15.72
CA GLN A 303 5.73 22.83 -16.00
C GLN A 303 4.97 23.30 -14.76
N THR A 304 5.01 24.61 -14.49
CA THR A 304 4.18 25.23 -13.45
C THR A 304 2.77 25.49 -13.99
N VAL A 305 1.82 24.62 -13.61
CA VAL A 305 0.40 24.81 -13.93
C VAL A 305 -0.29 25.56 -12.78
N PRO A 306 -1.06 26.63 -13.06
CA PRO A 306 -1.84 27.32 -12.03
C PRO A 306 -2.82 26.37 -11.33
N LEU A 307 -2.93 26.47 -10.00
CA LEU A 307 -3.81 25.63 -9.18
C LEU A 307 -5.26 25.55 -9.71
N PRO A 308 -5.92 26.65 -10.13
CA PRO A 308 -7.29 26.58 -10.63
C PRO A 308 -7.46 25.64 -11.83
N ARG A 309 -6.44 25.53 -12.70
CA ARG A 309 -6.46 24.61 -13.85
C ARG A 309 -6.32 23.15 -13.41
N LEU A 310 -5.48 22.88 -12.40
CA LEU A 310 -5.33 21.54 -11.82
C LEU A 310 -6.64 21.11 -11.13
N TYR A 311 -7.27 22.00 -10.36
CA TYR A 311 -8.59 21.74 -9.78
C TYR A 311 -9.67 21.48 -10.84
N ALA A 312 -9.70 22.27 -11.92
CA ALA A 312 -10.65 22.06 -13.01
C ALA A 312 -10.41 20.74 -13.76
N ALA A 313 -9.16 20.29 -13.88
CA ALA A 313 -8.83 18.98 -14.44
C ALA A 313 -9.30 17.86 -13.49
N HIS A 314 -9.07 18.03 -12.19
CA HIS A 314 -9.49 17.10 -11.15
C HIS A 314 -11.01 16.91 -11.09
N LEU A 315 -11.78 18.00 -10.99
CA LEU A 315 -13.24 17.93 -10.97
C LEU A 315 -13.80 17.32 -12.26
N ARG A 316 -13.19 17.61 -13.42
CA ARG A 316 -13.57 16.96 -14.69
C ARG A 316 -13.28 15.47 -14.68
N ALA A 317 -12.14 15.04 -14.13
CA ALA A 317 -11.81 13.61 -14.01
C ALA A 317 -12.80 12.89 -13.07
N LEU A 318 -13.13 13.51 -11.95
CA LEU A 318 -14.10 13.00 -10.97
C LEU A 318 -15.51 12.85 -11.56
N LEU A 319 -15.94 13.81 -12.41
CA LEU A 319 -17.28 13.83 -13.01
C LEU A 319 -17.42 13.01 -14.31
N ARG A 320 -16.39 12.99 -15.16
CA ARG A 320 -16.47 12.39 -16.51
C ARG A 320 -15.97 10.95 -16.60
N GLY A 321 -15.49 10.37 -15.50
CA GLY A 321 -14.91 9.03 -15.55
C GLY A 321 -13.69 8.95 -16.49
N GLY A 322 -12.84 9.99 -16.50
CA GLY A 322 -11.63 10.06 -17.34
C GLY A 322 -10.48 9.19 -16.84
N ARG A 323 -9.38 9.08 -17.60
CA ARG A 323 -8.16 8.35 -17.17
C ARG A 323 -7.72 8.90 -15.80
N ASP A 324 -7.71 8.02 -14.82
CA ASP A 324 -7.58 8.43 -13.44
C ASP A 324 -6.12 8.53 -13.03
N PRO A 325 -5.71 9.60 -12.35
CA PRO A 325 -4.35 9.72 -11.91
C PRO A 325 -4.11 9.05 -10.54
N HIS A 326 -5.10 8.90 -9.65
CA HIS A 326 -4.95 8.12 -8.40
C HIS A 326 -4.72 6.60 -8.59
N LEU A 327 -4.65 6.10 -9.82
CA LEU A 327 -4.22 4.74 -10.12
C LEU A 327 -2.77 4.81 -10.63
N PRO A 328 -1.81 4.15 -9.99
CA PRO A 328 -0.49 3.97 -10.60
C PRO A 328 -0.67 3.21 -11.93
N GLY A 329 0.05 3.66 -12.95
CA GLY A 329 0.08 3.04 -14.28
C GLY A 329 0.74 1.67 -14.29
#